data_AF-A0A2N6CK67-F1
#
_entry.id   AF-A0A2N6CK67-F1
#
_cell.length_a   1.000
_cell.length_b   1.000
_cell.length_c   1.000
_cell.angle_alpha   90.00
_cell.angle_beta   90.00
_cell.angle_gamma   90.00
#
_symmetry.space_group_name_H-M   'P 1'
#
loop_
_entity.id
_entity.type
_entity.pdbx_description
1 polymer ?
#
loop_
_entity_poly.entity_id
_entity_poly.type
_entity_poly.pdbx_seq_one_letter_code
_entity_poly.pdbx_strand_id
1 'polypeptide(L)'
;MLRKSIFTAVAALAVIMGAPPSAAWADSEQLSVEELTQQVEAMQAQMAVLMQRLEAMQQEGEDLREETTVLTEDMEDMDDRMMVAERHAVLDKVRFSGDFRTQVHSIQGSMIDRIDGINVQKDLVNTLFFFGATGAPPQTPDLSDVDSFIQANYDDYLYYLDNVVSFDFIQQQVGGLMEQNPDMANQLLQLLASQQDSFI
;
A
#
# COMPACT_ATOMS: atom_id res chain seq x y z
N MET A 1 15.51 -1.46 49.22
CA MET A 1 16.77 -0.77 49.59
C MET A 1 16.72 0.64 49.00
N LEU A 2 16.60 1.65 49.86
CA LEU A 2 16.50 3.09 49.51
C LEU A 2 17.90 3.73 49.48
N ARG A 3 18.13 4.66 48.53
CA ARG A 3 18.71 6.03 48.69
C ARG A 3 19.09 6.57 47.29
N LYS A 4 18.38 7.59 46.76
CA LYS A 4 18.61 9.06 46.94
C LYS A 4 19.92 9.52 46.26
N SER A 5 19.90 10.10 45.06
CA SER A 5 19.64 11.51 44.70
C SER A 5 20.76 12.51 45.07
N ILE A 6 21.40 13.07 44.02
CA ILE A 6 21.83 14.48 43.82
C ILE A 6 22.91 15.05 44.77
N PHE A 7 23.96 15.70 44.22
CA PHE A 7 24.50 17.03 44.60
C PHE A 7 25.82 17.28 43.81
N THR A 8 25.80 17.97 42.66
CA THR A 8 26.12 19.41 42.48
C THR A 8 27.35 19.97 43.21
N ALA A 9 28.32 20.37 42.38
CA ALA A 9 28.93 21.70 42.31
C ALA A 9 30.06 22.11 43.28
N VAL A 10 30.79 23.12 42.76
CA VAL A 10 31.62 24.14 43.44
C VAL A 10 33.09 23.71 43.56
N ALA A 11 34.07 24.23 42.82
CA ALA A 11 34.47 25.58 42.38
C ALA A 11 35.80 25.99 43.05
N ALA A 12 36.48 26.89 42.33
CA ALA A 12 37.39 27.91 42.81
C ALA A 12 38.85 27.51 43.10
N LEU A 13 39.67 27.83 42.09
CA LEU A 13 40.94 28.55 42.23
C LEU A 13 40.97 29.46 43.48
N ALA A 14 41.99 29.32 44.31
CA ALA A 14 42.43 30.39 45.20
C ALA A 14 43.96 30.33 45.35
N VAL A 15 44.62 31.23 44.64
CA VAL A 15 46.02 31.65 44.87
C VAL A 15 46.09 32.31 46.25
N ILE A 16 47.07 31.92 47.07
CA ILE A 16 47.52 32.72 48.21
C ILE A 16 49.04 32.92 48.04
N MET A 17 49.43 34.18 47.83
CA MET A 17 50.81 34.69 47.88
C MET A 17 51.17 35.19 49.30
N GLY A 18 52.43 34.96 49.73
CA GLY A 18 53.21 35.68 50.78
C GLY A 18 52.94 35.25 52.24
N ALA A 19 53.91 34.98 53.15
CA ALA A 19 55.34 35.33 53.27
C ALA A 19 56.06 34.38 54.31
N PRO A 20 57.42 34.37 54.45
CA PRO A 20 58.24 33.41 55.22
C PRO A 20 58.52 33.88 56.68
N PRO A 21 58.97 33.03 57.65
CA PRO A 21 60.37 32.55 57.79
C PRO A 21 60.47 31.10 58.34
N SER A 22 61.52 30.32 58.12
CA SER A 22 62.79 30.37 58.86
C SER A 22 63.78 29.37 58.28
N ALA A 23 65.05 29.79 58.18
CA ALA A 23 66.17 29.00 57.69
C ALA A 23 66.36 27.66 58.42
N ALA A 24 66.45 26.59 57.64
CA ALA A 24 67.12 25.35 58.00
C ALA A 24 68.20 25.07 56.93
N TRP A 25 69.35 24.64 57.41
CA TRP A 25 70.65 24.63 56.74
C TRP A 25 70.85 23.35 55.92
N ALA A 26 71.75 23.43 54.93
CA ALA A 26 72.28 22.33 54.12
C ALA A 26 71.20 21.65 53.24
N ASP A 27 71.33 21.58 51.93
CA ASP A 27 72.49 21.14 51.19
C ASP A 27 72.49 21.89 49.86
N SER A 28 73.62 22.41 49.42
CA SER A 28 73.78 22.62 47.99
C SER A 28 74.05 21.24 47.39
N GLU A 29 73.01 20.41 47.31
CA GLU A 29 72.99 19.29 46.39
C GLU A 29 73.16 19.91 45.01
N GLN A 30 74.41 19.92 44.56
CA GLN A 30 74.71 19.95 43.14
C GLN A 30 73.81 18.88 42.55
N LEU A 31 72.77 19.30 41.82
CA LEU A 31 71.97 18.41 40.98
C LEU A 31 72.98 17.50 40.29
N SER A 32 73.03 16.23 40.70
CA SER A 32 74.12 15.38 40.27
C SER A 32 73.97 15.22 38.76
N VAL A 33 75.09 15.24 38.04
CA VAL A 33 75.06 15.08 36.58
C VAL A 33 74.28 13.81 36.21
N GLU A 34 74.32 12.80 37.08
CA GLU A 34 73.54 11.57 37.04
C GLU A 34 72.01 11.78 36.99
N GLU A 35 71.43 12.61 37.86
CA GLU A 35 69.98 12.87 37.89
C GLU A 35 69.52 13.66 36.67
N LEU A 36 70.33 14.61 36.19
CA LEU A 36 70.11 15.33 34.94
C LEU A 36 70.18 14.39 33.74
N THR A 37 71.14 13.46 33.71
CA THR A 37 71.21 12.45 32.64
C THR A 37 70.01 11.52 32.66
N GLN A 38 69.55 11.10 33.84
CA GLN A 38 68.39 10.23 33.98
C GLN A 38 67.08 10.94 33.61
N GLN A 39 66.96 12.25 33.91
CA GLN A 39 65.83 13.07 33.50
C GLN A 39 65.78 13.26 31.98
N VAL A 40 66.94 13.48 31.34
CA VAL A 40 67.03 13.59 29.88
C VAL A 40 66.65 12.27 29.21
N GLU A 41 67.11 11.14 29.74
CA GLU A 41 66.80 9.81 29.21
C GLU A 41 65.31 9.48 29.35
N ALA A 42 64.69 9.82 30.49
CA ALA A 42 63.24 9.67 30.71
C ALA A 42 62.42 10.57 29.76
N MET A 43 62.87 11.81 29.54
CA MET A 43 62.23 12.73 28.59
C MET A 43 62.37 12.24 27.15
N GLN A 44 63.53 11.68 26.79
CA GLN A 44 63.79 11.11 25.47
C GLN A 44 62.93 9.87 25.22
N ALA A 45 62.73 9.02 26.23
CA ALA A 45 61.80 7.89 26.19
C ALA A 45 60.35 8.36 26.05
N GLN A 46 59.94 9.41 26.77
CA GLN A 46 58.58 9.97 26.65
C GLN A 46 58.34 10.57 25.26
N MET A 47 59.36 11.21 24.68
CA MET A 47 59.29 11.79 23.34
C MET A 47 59.23 10.71 22.24
N ALA A 48 59.92 9.57 22.43
CA ALA A 48 59.82 8.41 21.55
C ALA A 48 58.40 7.81 21.56
N VAL A 49 57.79 7.67 22.74
CA VAL A 49 56.40 7.19 22.87
C VAL A 49 55.41 8.16 22.23
N LEU A 50 55.62 9.47 22.39
CA LEU A 50 54.79 10.49 21.74
C LEU A 50 54.90 10.45 20.23
N MET A 51 56.12 10.32 19.67
CA MET A 51 56.32 10.16 18.23
C MET A 51 55.61 8.92 17.69
N GLN A 52 55.75 7.78 18.36
CA GLN A 52 55.09 6.54 17.94
C GLN A 52 53.56 6.65 17.99
N ARG A 53 53.01 7.37 18.98
CA ARG A 53 51.57 7.66 19.05
C ARG A 53 51.12 8.61 17.94
N LEU A 54 51.95 9.58 17.57
CA LEU A 54 51.65 10.54 16.51
C LEU A 54 51.66 9.86 15.13
N GLU A 55 52.60 8.95 14.88
CA GLU A 55 52.62 8.10 13.68
C GLU A 55 51.38 7.20 13.61
N ALA A 56 51.00 6.55 14.72
CA ALA A 56 49.79 5.73 14.76
C ALA A 56 48.51 6.55 14.48
N MET A 57 48.40 7.76 15.05
CA MET A 57 47.28 8.68 14.77
C MET A 57 47.30 9.21 13.33
N GLN A 58 48.47 9.37 12.71
CA GLN A 58 48.58 9.76 11.31
C GLN A 58 48.11 8.63 10.39
N GLN A 59 48.52 7.39 10.63
CA GLN A 59 48.06 6.22 9.87
C GLN A 59 46.56 6.03 10.01
N GLU A 60 46.03 6.07 11.23
CA GLU A 60 44.58 5.96 11.47
C GLU A 60 43.80 7.11 10.79
N GLY A 61 44.39 8.31 10.75
CA GLY A 61 43.82 9.46 10.04
C GLY A 61 43.85 9.35 8.52
N GLU A 62 44.84 8.65 7.94
CA GLU A 62 44.90 8.35 6.51
C GLU A 62 43.91 7.24 6.13
N ASP A 63 43.82 6.17 6.92
CA ASP A 63 42.87 5.08 6.72
C ASP A 63 41.42 5.59 6.77
N LEU A 64 41.10 6.42 7.78
CA LEU A 64 39.79 7.06 7.90
C LEU A 64 39.48 7.98 6.71
N ARG A 65 40.48 8.67 6.18
CA ARG A 65 40.31 9.51 4.99
C ARG A 65 39.99 8.67 3.76
N GLU A 66 40.73 7.58 3.55
CA GLU A 66 40.48 6.67 2.44
C GLU A 66 39.08 6.05 2.53
N GLU A 67 38.67 5.57 3.72
CA GLU A 67 37.32 5.05 3.96
C GLU A 67 36.25 6.11 3.67
N THR A 68 36.44 7.36 4.10
CA THR A 68 35.48 8.43 3.80
C THR A 68 35.40 8.76 2.31
N THR A 69 36.52 8.66 1.56
CA THR A 69 36.50 8.89 0.11
C THR A 69 35.75 7.78 -0.62
N VAL A 70 36.04 6.52 -0.29
CA VAL A 70 35.33 5.37 -0.87
C VAL A 70 33.84 5.44 -0.55
N LEU A 71 33.48 5.76 0.69
CA LEU A 71 32.08 5.88 1.10
C LEU A 71 31.37 7.04 0.37
N THR A 72 32.09 8.13 0.08
CA THR A 72 31.54 9.26 -0.70
C THR A 72 31.29 8.86 -2.14
N GLU A 73 32.24 8.15 -2.78
CA GLU A 73 32.09 7.62 -4.13
C GLU A 73 30.92 6.61 -4.22
N ASP A 74 30.80 5.71 -3.25
CA ASP A 74 29.68 4.76 -3.17
C ASP A 74 28.33 5.47 -3.01
N MET A 75 28.27 6.55 -2.22
CA MET A 75 27.06 7.36 -2.09
C MET A 75 26.69 8.04 -3.42
N GLU A 76 27.66 8.55 -4.18
CA GLU A 76 27.42 9.15 -5.50
C GLU A 76 26.92 8.11 -6.51
N ASP A 77 27.53 6.91 -6.58
CA ASP A 77 27.05 5.83 -7.47
C ASP A 77 25.65 5.36 -7.06
N MET A 78 25.38 5.26 -5.76
CA MET A 78 24.05 4.93 -5.25
C MET A 78 23.02 5.99 -5.65
N ASP A 79 23.34 7.27 -5.55
CA ASP A 79 22.45 8.37 -5.93
C ASP A 79 22.18 8.35 -7.45
N ASP A 80 23.21 8.21 -8.27
CA ASP A 80 23.07 8.13 -9.73
C ASP A 80 22.17 6.96 -10.15
N ARG A 81 22.38 5.78 -9.57
CA ARG A 81 21.56 4.59 -9.86
C ARG A 81 20.13 4.76 -9.36
N MET A 82 19.94 5.37 -8.20
CA MET A 82 18.61 5.68 -7.65
C MET A 82 17.86 6.67 -8.56
N MET A 83 18.52 7.75 -8.99
CA MET A 83 17.95 8.76 -9.88
C MET A 83 17.54 8.18 -11.24
N VAL A 84 18.32 7.24 -11.79
CA VAL A 84 17.96 6.53 -13.02
C VAL A 84 16.72 5.65 -12.81
N ALA A 85 16.68 4.90 -11.69
CA ALA A 85 15.55 4.03 -11.36
C ALA A 85 14.26 4.81 -11.11
N GLU A 86 14.32 5.91 -10.36
CA GLU A 86 13.18 6.80 -10.11
C GLU A 86 12.66 7.41 -11.40
N ARG A 87 13.56 7.91 -12.27
CA ARG A 87 13.17 8.43 -13.58
C ARG A 87 12.47 7.35 -14.42
N HIS A 88 12.99 6.12 -14.43
CA HIS A 88 12.37 5.00 -15.15
C HIS A 88 10.99 4.66 -14.59
N ALA A 89 10.83 4.59 -13.27
CA ALA A 89 9.55 4.31 -12.62
C ALA A 89 8.50 5.40 -12.93
N VAL A 90 8.90 6.68 -12.89
CA VAL A 90 8.02 7.81 -13.25
C VAL A 90 7.65 7.76 -14.73
N LEU A 91 8.62 7.51 -15.61
CA LEU A 91 8.38 7.42 -17.06
C LEU A 91 7.45 6.25 -17.40
N ASP A 92 7.64 5.10 -16.75
CA ASP A 92 6.81 3.91 -16.92
C ASP A 92 5.36 4.17 -16.47
N LYS A 93 5.17 4.78 -15.29
CA LYS A 93 3.86 5.23 -14.82
C LYS A 93 3.18 6.18 -15.81
N VAL A 94 3.91 7.13 -16.37
CA VAL A 94 3.39 8.06 -17.38
C VAL A 94 3.02 7.32 -18.66
N ARG A 95 3.87 6.42 -19.17
CA ARG A 95 3.60 5.61 -20.38
C ARG A 95 2.37 4.72 -20.21
N PHE A 96 2.27 3.98 -19.11
CA PHE A 96 1.07 3.21 -18.79
C PHE A 96 -0.16 4.11 -18.74
N SER A 97 -0.12 5.20 -17.97
CA SER A 97 -1.27 6.11 -17.85
C SER A 97 -1.66 6.80 -19.17
N GLY A 98 -0.69 7.08 -20.04
CA GLY A 98 -0.90 7.72 -21.33
C GLY A 98 -1.49 6.78 -22.37
N ASP A 99 -1.01 5.55 -22.44
CA ASP A 99 -1.53 4.52 -23.35
C ASP A 99 -2.98 4.12 -22.98
N PHE A 100 -3.26 3.97 -21.67
CA PHE A 100 -4.65 3.79 -21.20
C PHE A 100 -5.53 5.00 -21.54
N ARG A 101 -5.00 6.23 -21.52
CA ARG A 101 -5.79 7.40 -21.91
C ARG A 101 -6.12 7.36 -23.40
N THR A 102 -5.21 7.00 -24.30
CA THR A 102 -5.56 6.92 -25.74
C THR A 102 -6.53 5.78 -26.05
N GLN A 103 -6.43 4.65 -25.36
CA GLN A 103 -7.34 3.51 -25.58
C GLN A 103 -8.73 3.74 -24.96
N VAL A 104 -8.83 4.39 -23.80
CA VAL A 104 -10.13 4.71 -23.15
C VAL A 104 -10.98 5.67 -24.00
N HIS A 105 -10.37 6.49 -24.88
CA HIS A 105 -11.11 7.44 -25.72
C HIS A 105 -11.59 6.85 -27.06
N SER A 106 -11.40 5.55 -27.33
CA SER A 106 -11.99 4.92 -28.51
C SER A 106 -12.35 3.44 -28.35
N ILE A 107 -12.82 3.03 -27.17
CA ILE A 107 -13.67 1.84 -27.08
C ILE A 107 -15.12 2.30 -27.22
N GLN A 108 -15.48 2.73 -28.43
CA GLN A 108 -16.86 2.59 -28.87
C GLN A 108 -17.04 1.13 -29.27
N GLY A 109 -17.20 0.27 -28.27
CA GLY A 109 -17.90 -0.98 -28.50
C GLY A 109 -19.37 -0.64 -28.63
N SER A 110 -20.03 -1.04 -29.72
CA SER A 110 -21.45 -1.34 -29.64
C SER A 110 -21.56 -2.52 -28.67
N MET A 111 -21.61 -2.22 -27.37
CA MET A 111 -22.11 -3.20 -26.42
C MET A 111 -23.52 -3.48 -26.93
N ILE A 112 -23.80 -4.73 -27.29
CA ILE A 112 -25.18 -5.19 -27.40
C ILE A 112 -25.84 -4.68 -26.12
N ASP A 113 -26.93 -3.94 -26.27
CA ASP A 113 -27.65 -3.36 -25.14
C ASP A 113 -27.77 -4.42 -24.06
N ARG A 114 -27.28 -4.07 -22.87
CA ARG A 114 -27.15 -5.00 -21.77
C ARG A 114 -28.55 -5.58 -21.53
N ILE A 115 -28.73 -6.86 -21.86
CA ILE A 115 -29.95 -7.59 -21.56
C ILE A 115 -30.18 -7.44 -20.05
N ASP A 116 -31.25 -6.73 -19.69
CA ASP A 116 -31.63 -6.59 -18.29
C ASP A 116 -32.22 -7.93 -17.82
N GLY A 117 -31.34 -8.78 -17.30
CA GLY A 117 -31.71 -10.10 -16.82
C GLY A 117 -32.75 -10.07 -15.70
N ILE A 118 -32.89 -8.97 -14.96
CA ILE A 118 -33.93 -8.83 -13.92
C ILE A 118 -35.29 -8.61 -14.57
N ASN A 119 -35.37 -7.76 -15.60
CA ASN A 119 -36.64 -7.53 -16.31
C ASN A 119 -37.08 -8.79 -17.07
N VAL A 120 -36.15 -9.49 -17.73
CA VAL A 120 -36.47 -10.77 -18.41
C VAL A 120 -37.01 -11.81 -17.43
N GLN A 121 -36.42 -11.92 -16.23
CA GLN A 121 -36.91 -12.84 -15.20
C GLN A 121 -38.29 -12.42 -14.68
N LYS A 122 -38.52 -11.13 -14.46
CA LYS A 122 -39.81 -10.59 -14.05
C LYS A 122 -40.89 -10.88 -15.09
N ASP A 123 -40.62 -10.60 -16.35
CA ASP A 123 -41.56 -10.79 -17.46
C ASP A 123 -41.88 -12.27 -17.67
N LEU A 124 -40.90 -13.16 -17.47
CA LEU A 124 -41.12 -14.61 -17.48
C LEU A 124 -42.08 -15.03 -16.35
N VAL A 125 -41.84 -14.62 -15.12
CA VAL A 125 -42.69 -14.98 -13.96
C VAL A 125 -44.12 -14.43 -14.14
N ASN A 126 -44.23 -13.19 -14.62
CA ASN A 126 -45.51 -12.55 -14.91
C ASN A 126 -46.29 -13.29 -16.00
N THR A 127 -45.60 -13.68 -17.07
CA THR A 127 -46.21 -14.44 -18.17
C THR A 127 -46.60 -15.84 -17.73
N LEU A 128 -45.85 -16.50 -16.85
CA LEU A 128 -46.22 -17.81 -16.30
C LEU A 128 -47.46 -17.73 -15.40
N PHE A 129 -47.62 -16.65 -14.64
CA PHE A 129 -48.85 -16.40 -13.88
C PHE A 129 -50.05 -16.22 -14.81
N PHE A 130 -49.92 -15.37 -15.83
CA PHE A 130 -50.96 -15.17 -16.84
C PHE A 130 -51.32 -16.47 -17.56
N PHE A 131 -50.32 -17.22 -18.02
CA PHE A 131 -50.52 -18.49 -18.71
C PHE A 131 -51.16 -19.55 -17.82
N GLY A 132 -50.77 -19.60 -16.55
CA GLY A 132 -51.38 -20.52 -15.58
C GLY A 132 -52.86 -20.25 -15.35
N ALA A 133 -53.31 -19.00 -15.49
CA ALA A 133 -54.71 -18.62 -15.32
C ALA A 133 -55.53 -18.66 -16.62
N THR A 134 -54.94 -18.33 -17.77
CA THR A 134 -55.66 -18.20 -19.06
C THR A 134 -55.47 -19.40 -19.99
N GLY A 135 -54.43 -20.20 -19.77
CA GLY A 135 -54.07 -21.34 -20.64
C GLY A 135 -53.58 -20.95 -22.03
N ALA A 136 -53.38 -19.66 -22.30
CA ALA A 136 -52.95 -19.13 -23.59
C ALA A 136 -51.84 -18.09 -23.41
N PRO A 137 -50.88 -18.00 -24.34
CA PRO A 137 -49.85 -16.97 -24.27
C PRO A 137 -50.47 -15.58 -24.52
N PRO A 138 -49.88 -14.53 -23.92
CA PRO A 138 -50.29 -13.15 -24.19
C PRO A 138 -50.17 -12.83 -25.68
N GLN A 139 -51.15 -12.10 -26.20
CA GLN A 139 -51.24 -11.78 -27.64
C GLN A 139 -50.57 -10.44 -27.96
N THR A 140 -50.36 -9.60 -26.94
CA THR A 140 -49.73 -8.28 -27.07
C THR A 140 -48.20 -8.37 -26.98
N PRO A 141 -47.46 -7.81 -27.95
CA PRO A 141 -45.99 -7.77 -27.94
C PRO A 141 -45.38 -7.08 -26.71
N ASP A 142 -46.08 -6.08 -26.17
CA ASP A 142 -45.65 -5.25 -25.05
C ASP A 142 -46.05 -5.80 -23.67
N LEU A 143 -46.61 -7.02 -23.61
CA LEU A 143 -47.10 -7.67 -22.38
C LEU A 143 -48.11 -6.83 -21.57
N SER A 144 -48.74 -5.81 -22.16
CA SER A 144 -49.72 -4.96 -21.49
C SER A 144 -50.96 -5.75 -20.99
N ASP A 145 -51.33 -6.82 -21.68
CA ASP A 145 -52.37 -7.76 -21.25
C ASP A 145 -52.00 -8.47 -19.93
N VAL A 146 -50.72 -8.81 -19.76
CA VAL A 146 -50.20 -9.48 -18.56
C VAL A 146 -50.23 -8.53 -17.37
N ASP A 147 -49.77 -7.30 -17.57
CA ASP A 147 -49.78 -6.28 -16.51
C ASP A 147 -51.21 -5.91 -16.08
N SER A 148 -52.12 -5.78 -17.05
CA SER A 148 -53.53 -5.52 -16.78
C SER A 148 -54.19 -6.68 -16.02
N PHE A 149 -53.84 -7.93 -16.37
CA PHE A 149 -54.32 -9.13 -15.69
C PHE A 149 -53.79 -9.23 -14.26
N ILE A 150 -52.51 -8.94 -14.04
CA ILE A 150 -51.90 -8.90 -12.70
C ILE A 150 -52.56 -7.83 -11.86
N GLN A 151 -52.80 -6.64 -12.42
CA GLN A 151 -53.48 -5.56 -11.70
C GLN A 151 -54.90 -5.95 -11.28
N ALA A 152 -55.61 -6.70 -12.13
CA ALA A 152 -56.95 -7.19 -11.82
C ALA A 152 -56.97 -8.33 -10.79
N ASN A 153 -55.89 -9.11 -10.68
CA ASN A 153 -55.78 -10.28 -9.81
C ASN A 153 -54.60 -10.14 -8.82
N TYR A 154 -54.39 -8.92 -8.32
CA TYR A 154 -53.16 -8.57 -7.60
C TYR A 154 -52.98 -9.37 -6.31
N ASP A 155 -54.07 -9.65 -5.59
CA ASP A 155 -54.03 -10.44 -4.36
C ASP A 155 -53.57 -11.90 -4.63
N ASP A 156 -54.06 -12.52 -5.70
CA ASP A 156 -53.66 -13.86 -6.12
C ASP A 156 -52.22 -13.88 -6.65
N TYR A 157 -51.81 -12.81 -7.32
CA TYR A 157 -50.45 -12.62 -7.80
C TYR A 157 -49.44 -12.49 -6.65
N LEU A 158 -49.76 -11.74 -5.60
CA LEU A 158 -48.93 -11.66 -4.39
C LEU A 158 -48.80 -13.03 -3.71
N TYR A 159 -49.91 -13.76 -3.58
CA TYR A 159 -49.89 -15.11 -3.02
C TYR A 159 -49.03 -16.07 -3.87
N TYR A 160 -49.15 -15.98 -5.19
CA TYR A 160 -48.33 -16.75 -6.14
C TYR A 160 -46.84 -16.47 -5.97
N LEU A 161 -46.43 -15.19 -5.91
CA LEU A 161 -45.04 -14.81 -5.69
C LEU A 161 -44.48 -15.34 -4.37
N ASP A 162 -45.25 -15.25 -3.29
CA ASP A 162 -44.76 -15.60 -1.95
C ASP A 162 -44.77 -17.12 -1.67
N ASN A 163 -45.65 -17.89 -2.33
CA ASN A 163 -45.91 -19.29 -1.94
C ASN A 163 -45.71 -20.32 -3.06
N VAL A 164 -45.72 -19.90 -4.33
CA VAL A 164 -45.68 -20.82 -5.48
C VAL A 164 -44.38 -20.63 -6.29
N VAL A 165 -43.96 -19.38 -6.49
CA VAL A 165 -42.78 -19.07 -7.29
C VAL A 165 -41.50 -19.48 -6.56
N SER A 166 -40.83 -20.48 -7.12
CA SER A 166 -39.48 -20.91 -6.73
C SER A 166 -38.69 -21.27 -7.99
N PHE A 167 -37.36 -21.32 -7.88
CA PHE A 167 -36.50 -21.68 -9.02
C PHE A 167 -36.87 -23.05 -9.60
N ASP A 168 -37.07 -24.06 -8.74
CA ASP A 168 -37.47 -25.40 -9.16
C ASP A 168 -38.85 -25.42 -9.84
N PHE A 169 -39.81 -24.64 -9.32
CA PHE A 169 -41.13 -24.49 -9.94
C PHE A 169 -41.03 -23.88 -11.34
N ILE A 170 -40.27 -22.79 -11.50
CA ILE A 170 -40.07 -22.14 -12.81
C ILE A 170 -39.41 -23.11 -13.78
N GLN A 171 -38.37 -23.83 -13.34
CA GLN A 171 -37.67 -24.80 -14.18
C GLN A 171 -38.60 -25.94 -14.61
N GLN A 172 -39.45 -26.44 -13.71
CA GLN A 172 -40.44 -27.47 -14.03
C GLN A 172 -41.49 -26.96 -15.02
N GLN A 173 -41.99 -25.74 -14.85
CA GLN A 173 -43.00 -25.16 -15.73
C GLN A 173 -42.44 -24.86 -17.11
N VAL A 174 -41.27 -24.22 -17.20
CA VAL A 174 -40.62 -23.90 -18.47
C VAL A 174 -40.17 -25.18 -19.18
N GLY A 175 -39.58 -26.13 -18.44
CA GLY A 175 -39.19 -27.43 -18.99
C GLY A 175 -40.40 -28.23 -19.51
N GLY A 176 -41.49 -28.26 -18.75
CA GLY A 176 -42.74 -28.89 -19.17
C GLY A 176 -43.38 -28.21 -20.38
N LEU A 177 -43.32 -26.88 -20.45
CA LEU A 177 -43.81 -26.11 -21.60
C LEU A 177 -42.98 -26.41 -22.87
N MET A 178 -41.65 -26.48 -22.76
CA MET A 178 -40.76 -26.82 -23.87
C MET A 178 -40.97 -28.26 -24.36
N GLU A 179 -41.25 -29.19 -23.46
CA GLU A 179 -41.48 -30.59 -23.80
C GLU A 179 -42.86 -30.85 -24.41
N GLN A 180 -43.91 -30.20 -23.90
CA GLN A 180 -45.28 -30.44 -24.32
C GLN A 180 -45.72 -29.56 -25.49
N ASN A 181 -45.26 -28.31 -25.55
CA ASN A 181 -45.66 -27.32 -26.55
C ASN A 181 -44.46 -26.47 -27.00
N PRO A 182 -43.53 -27.06 -27.78
CA PRO A 182 -42.28 -26.38 -28.18
C PRO A 182 -42.53 -25.09 -28.98
N ASP A 183 -43.58 -25.04 -29.80
CA ASP A 183 -43.94 -23.83 -30.56
C ASP A 183 -44.35 -22.68 -29.64
N MET A 184 -45.08 -22.97 -28.57
CA MET A 184 -45.50 -21.98 -27.58
C MET A 184 -44.33 -21.49 -26.73
N ALA A 185 -43.42 -22.40 -26.35
CA ALA A 185 -42.20 -22.03 -25.65
C ALA A 185 -41.31 -21.11 -26.50
N ASN A 186 -41.19 -21.40 -27.80
CA ASN A 186 -40.46 -20.55 -28.74
C ASN A 186 -41.11 -19.18 -28.94
N GLN A 187 -42.44 -19.11 -28.97
CA GLN A 187 -43.16 -17.83 -29.03
C GLN A 187 -42.94 -16.99 -27.77
N LEU A 188 -42.95 -17.60 -26.59
CA LEU A 188 -42.72 -16.93 -25.31
C LEU A 188 -41.27 -16.42 -25.22
N LEU A 189 -40.31 -17.20 -25.67
CA LEU A 189 -38.91 -16.79 -25.80
C LEU A 189 -38.73 -15.63 -26.80
N GLN A 190 -39.41 -15.67 -27.95
CA GLN A 190 -39.39 -14.57 -28.91
C GLN A 190 -40.03 -13.30 -28.35
N LEU A 191 -41.11 -13.42 -27.60
CA LEU A 191 -41.79 -12.30 -26.96
C LEU A 191 -40.89 -11.63 -25.91
N LEU A 192 -40.26 -12.43 -25.04
CA LEU A 192 -39.29 -11.96 -24.06
C LEU A 192 -38.03 -11.36 -24.69
N ALA A 193 -37.63 -11.83 -25.88
CA ALA A 193 -36.55 -11.24 -26.65
C ALA A 193 -36.98 -9.92 -27.29
N SER A 194 -38.20 -9.83 -27.82
CA SER A 194 -38.72 -8.60 -28.45
C SER A 194 -38.93 -7.44 -27.49
N GLN A 195 -39.22 -7.74 -26.22
CA GLN A 195 -39.26 -6.76 -25.13
C GLN A 195 -37.89 -6.17 -24.78
N GLN A 196 -36.80 -6.74 -25.29
CA GLN A 196 -35.45 -6.19 -25.07
C GLN A 196 -35.13 -5.08 -26.07
N ASP A 197 -35.73 -5.11 -27.27
CA ASP A 197 -35.49 -4.13 -28.33
C ASP A 197 -36.32 -2.84 -28.16
N SER A 198 -37.37 -2.85 -27.32
CA SER A 198 -38.31 -1.73 -27.14
C SER A 198 -37.85 -0.66 -26.13
N PHE A 199 -36.76 -0.89 -25.40
CA PHE A 199 -36.21 0.04 -24.39
C PHE A 199 -34.96 0.81 -24.84
N ILE A 200 -34.66 0.79 -26.15
CA ILE A 200 -33.61 1.60 -26.80
C ILE A 200 -34.23 2.82 -27.49
#